data_AF-A0A1V4W2Z3-F1
#
_entry.id   AF-A0A1V4W2Z3-F1
#
_cell.length_a   1.000
_cell.length_b   1.000
_cell.length_c   1.000
_cell.angle_alpha   90.00
_cell.angle_beta   90.00
_cell.angle_gamma   90.00
#
_symmetry.space_group_name_H-M   'P 1'
#
loop_
_entity.id
_entity.type
_entity.pdbx_description
1 polymer ?
#
loop_
_entity_poly.entity_id
_entity_poly.type
_entity_poly.pdbx_seq_one_letter_code
_entity_poly.pdbx_strand_id
1 'polypeptide(L)'
;MKKFFLFMSWCCLLSLLSGCSLSNKEGISTFDETVYATIDDKTIWSHCELIDHNGVDTQGYPHPITSTSIYLSSYNTLNKKDAKLITELPLIAVDSAGREVLTRVTDITPANNNWIVIEEYLAAADWNQGSIRIIGMNLETKEQRAIASGGRSGGLNFKYMVKGNYVFWSEKALDETRESAIMNLLTGEKQTLVGVDYDSKVVIENGIINADDKVISIEI
;
A
#
# COMPACT_ATOMS: atom_id res chain seq x y z
N MET A 1 -36.05 -46.07 -37.36
CA MET A 1 -35.77 -45.30 -36.12
C MET A 1 -34.37 -45.50 -35.51
N LYS A 2 -33.49 -46.39 -36.02
CA LYS A 2 -32.12 -46.53 -35.48
C LYS A 2 -31.08 -45.54 -36.04
N LYS A 3 -31.30 -44.98 -37.25
CA LYS A 3 -30.35 -44.07 -37.91
C LYS A 3 -30.43 -42.61 -37.41
N PHE A 4 -31.56 -42.20 -36.84
CA PHE A 4 -31.75 -40.84 -36.30
C PHE A 4 -31.08 -40.64 -34.93
N PHE A 5 -31.04 -41.69 -34.11
CA PHE A 5 -30.39 -41.66 -32.79
C PHE A 5 -28.86 -41.52 -32.88
N LEU A 6 -28.23 -42.13 -33.90
CA LEU A 6 -26.79 -42.02 -34.13
C LEU A 6 -26.37 -40.61 -34.59
N PHE A 7 -27.25 -39.89 -35.31
CA PHE A 7 -26.94 -38.53 -35.77
C PHE A 7 -26.97 -37.51 -34.62
N MET A 8 -27.96 -37.60 -33.73
CA MET A 8 -28.03 -36.76 -32.52
C MET A 8 -26.87 -37.06 -31.54
N SER A 9 -26.49 -38.32 -31.38
CA SER A 9 -25.35 -38.69 -30.53
C SER A 9 -24.01 -38.14 -31.06
N TRP A 10 -23.88 -37.96 -32.38
CA TRP A 10 -22.64 -37.46 -32.98
C TRP A 10 -22.53 -35.93 -32.90
N CYS A 11 -23.65 -35.21 -33.04
CA CYS A 11 -23.69 -33.76 -32.84
C CYS A 11 -23.39 -33.35 -31.39
N CYS A 12 -23.86 -34.12 -30.40
CA CYS A 12 -23.55 -33.86 -28.99
C CYS A 12 -22.08 -34.17 -28.64
N LEU A 13 -21.47 -35.18 -29.26
CA LEU A 13 -20.03 -35.46 -29.08
C LEU A 13 -19.15 -34.39 -29.73
N LEU A 14 -19.56 -33.84 -30.88
CA LEU A 14 -18.82 -32.76 -31.55
C LEU A 14 -18.88 -31.45 -30.77
N SER A 15 -19.99 -31.14 -30.09
CA SER A 15 -20.07 -29.98 -29.18
C SER A 15 -19.30 -30.15 -27.87
N LEU A 16 -19.04 -31.40 -27.45
CA LEU A 16 -18.19 -31.72 -26.29
C LEU A 16 -16.69 -31.70 -26.64
N LEU A 17 -16.34 -31.94 -27.91
CA LEU A 17 -14.96 -31.89 -28.42
C LEU A 17 -14.56 -30.52 -28.98
N SER A 18 -15.53 -29.69 -29.39
CA SER A 18 -15.32 -28.25 -29.49
C SER A 18 -15.35 -27.67 -28.08
N GLY A 19 -14.29 -27.96 -27.31
CA GLY A 19 -13.83 -27.03 -26.29
C GLY A 19 -13.47 -25.72 -26.98
N CYS A 20 -14.49 -24.99 -27.43
CA CYS A 20 -14.45 -23.56 -27.47
C CYS A 20 -14.24 -23.18 -26.00
N SER A 21 -12.98 -23.13 -25.58
CA SER A 21 -12.63 -22.10 -24.62
C SER A 21 -13.17 -20.84 -25.28
N LEU A 22 -14.29 -20.33 -24.77
CA LEU A 22 -14.47 -18.89 -24.74
C LEU A 22 -13.11 -18.40 -24.28
N SER A 23 -12.31 -17.87 -25.20
CA SER A 23 -11.31 -16.93 -24.76
C SER A 23 -12.18 -15.84 -24.17
N ASN A 24 -12.33 -15.87 -22.85
CA ASN A 24 -12.52 -14.63 -22.13
C ASN A 24 -11.34 -13.80 -22.62
N LYS A 25 -11.58 -12.95 -23.61
CA LYS A 25 -10.81 -11.72 -23.71
C LYS A 25 -11.19 -11.00 -22.43
N GLU A 26 -10.51 -11.36 -21.35
CA GLU A 26 -10.59 -10.67 -20.07
C GLU A 26 -10.39 -9.20 -20.39
N GLY A 27 -11.45 -8.42 -20.19
CA GLY A 27 -11.42 -7.01 -20.52
C GLY A 27 -10.40 -6.37 -19.61
N ILE A 28 -9.45 -5.63 -20.15
CA ILE A 28 -8.63 -4.74 -19.34
C ILE A 28 -9.52 -3.55 -18.98
N SER A 29 -9.73 -3.29 -17.68
CA SER A 29 -10.45 -2.10 -17.22
C SER A 29 -9.51 -1.20 -16.44
N THR A 30 -9.58 0.10 -16.71
CA THR A 30 -8.89 1.12 -15.92
C THR A 30 -9.86 1.84 -15.00
N PHE A 31 -9.38 2.30 -13.86
CA PHE A 31 -10.16 3.09 -12.91
C PHE A 31 -9.27 4.00 -12.08
N ASP A 32 -9.85 5.07 -11.54
CA ASP A 32 -9.14 6.03 -10.70
C ASP A 32 -9.09 5.53 -9.25
N GLU A 33 -7.90 5.54 -8.64
CA GLU A 33 -7.72 5.36 -7.20
C GLU A 33 -7.45 6.72 -6.55
N THR A 34 -8.25 7.06 -5.55
CA THR A 34 -8.07 8.27 -4.73
C THR A 34 -7.98 7.86 -3.27
N VAL A 35 -6.83 8.16 -2.65
CA VAL A 35 -6.59 7.98 -1.22
C VAL A 35 -6.51 9.35 -0.58
N TYR A 36 -7.16 9.57 0.56
CA TYR A 36 -7.16 10.89 1.17
C TYR A 36 -7.20 10.85 2.69
N ALA A 37 -6.74 11.95 3.28
CA ALA A 37 -6.84 12.22 4.69
C ALA A 37 -7.14 13.70 4.93
N THR A 38 -7.74 14.00 6.06
CA THR A 38 -8.04 15.38 6.48
C THR A 38 -7.16 15.78 7.66
N ILE A 39 -6.59 16.98 7.60
CA ILE A 39 -5.87 17.62 8.71
C ILE A 39 -6.51 18.97 8.93
N ASP A 40 -7.10 19.16 10.11
CA ASP A 40 -7.87 20.36 10.46
C ASP A 40 -8.93 20.70 9.39
N ASP A 41 -8.70 21.78 8.65
CA ASP A 41 -9.57 22.31 7.58
C ASP A 41 -9.02 22.04 6.17
N LYS A 42 -8.09 21.08 6.01
CA LYS A 42 -7.44 20.76 4.73
C LYS A 42 -7.58 19.29 4.40
N THR A 43 -7.65 18.99 3.11
CA THR A 43 -7.61 17.62 2.59
C THR A 43 -6.28 17.39 1.87
N ILE A 44 -5.57 16.34 2.28
CA ILE A 44 -4.46 15.78 1.51
C ILE A 44 -4.99 14.58 0.75
N TRP A 45 -4.66 14.49 -0.52
CA TRP A 45 -5.12 13.37 -1.31
C TRP A 45 -4.12 12.98 -2.40
N SER A 46 -4.07 11.68 -2.61
CA SER A 46 -3.35 10.99 -3.66
C SER A 46 -4.32 10.64 -4.78
N HIS A 47 -3.84 10.69 -6.01
CA HIS A 47 -4.56 10.20 -7.17
C HIS A 47 -3.62 9.44 -8.11
N CYS A 48 -4.06 8.28 -8.58
CA CYS A 48 -3.45 7.56 -9.70
C CYS A 48 -4.51 6.79 -10.50
N GLU A 49 -4.18 6.43 -11.73
CA GLU A 49 -4.97 5.52 -12.55
C GLU A 49 -4.42 4.10 -12.37
N LEU A 50 -5.31 3.15 -12.17
CA LEU A 50 -4.97 1.74 -12.07
C LEU A 50 -5.50 0.93 -13.25
N ILE A 51 -4.86 -0.20 -13.51
CA ILE A 51 -5.29 -1.22 -14.46
C ILE A 51 -5.63 -2.51 -13.71
N ASP A 52 -6.82 -3.05 -13.97
CA ASP A 52 -7.25 -4.38 -13.53
C ASP A 52 -7.27 -5.32 -14.74
N HIS A 53 -6.61 -6.46 -14.58
CA HIS A 53 -6.51 -7.53 -15.58
C HIS A 53 -7.56 -8.64 -15.38
N ASN A 54 -8.67 -8.36 -14.68
CA ASN A 54 -9.93 -9.13 -14.71
C ASN A 54 -9.77 -10.67 -14.71
N GLY A 55 -8.90 -11.21 -13.84
CA GLY A 55 -8.77 -12.65 -13.65
C GLY A 55 -7.48 -13.29 -14.18
N VAL A 56 -6.59 -12.55 -14.85
CA VAL A 56 -5.19 -12.98 -14.93
C VAL A 56 -4.65 -13.01 -13.51
N ASP A 57 -3.97 -14.09 -13.13
CA ASP A 57 -3.47 -14.42 -11.79
C ASP A 57 -2.43 -13.42 -11.25
N THR A 58 -2.79 -12.13 -11.18
CA THR A 58 -2.05 -11.06 -10.50
C THR A 58 -2.53 -10.95 -9.05
N GLN A 59 -2.77 -12.09 -8.38
CA GLN A 59 -3.19 -12.21 -6.97
C GLN A 59 -3.98 -11.02 -6.40
N GLY A 60 -4.99 -10.52 -7.13
CA GLY A 60 -5.98 -9.54 -6.65
C GLY A 60 -5.55 -8.07 -6.47
N TYR A 61 -4.41 -7.59 -7.00
CA TYR A 61 -4.01 -6.19 -6.80
C TYR A 61 -3.79 -5.42 -8.11
N PRO A 62 -4.60 -4.37 -8.38
CA PRO A 62 -4.51 -3.57 -9.59
C PRO A 62 -3.22 -2.73 -9.62
N HIS A 63 -2.63 -2.58 -10.80
CA HIS A 63 -1.33 -1.92 -10.99
C HIS A 63 -1.50 -0.45 -11.35
N PRO A 64 -0.67 0.47 -10.83
CA PRO A 64 -0.69 1.86 -11.29
C PRO A 64 -0.17 1.95 -12.72
N ILE A 65 -0.78 2.82 -13.53
CA ILE A 65 -0.34 3.15 -14.89
C ILE A 65 -0.01 4.64 -15.05
N THR A 66 -0.27 5.46 -14.02
CA THR A 66 0.19 6.84 -13.90
C THR A 66 0.93 7.06 -12.58
N SER A 67 1.90 7.97 -12.58
CA SER A 67 2.59 8.40 -11.36
C SER A 67 1.58 8.87 -10.32
N THR A 68 1.86 8.57 -9.05
CA THR A 68 0.99 9.01 -7.95
C THR A 68 1.26 10.47 -7.62
N SER A 69 0.25 11.32 -7.70
CA SER A 69 0.37 12.74 -7.34
C SER A 69 -0.23 13.00 -5.96
N ILE A 70 0.50 13.73 -5.11
CA ILE A 70 0.01 14.18 -3.79
C ILE A 70 -0.42 15.64 -3.89
N TYR A 71 -1.67 15.89 -3.53
CA TYR A 71 -2.31 17.20 -3.56
C TYR A 71 -2.71 17.67 -2.16
N LEU A 72 -2.79 18.99 -2.01
CA LEU A 72 -3.39 19.66 -0.86
C LEU A 72 -4.51 20.57 -1.37
N SER A 73 -5.74 20.36 -0.92
CA SER A 73 -6.88 21.25 -1.20
C SER A 73 -7.37 21.94 0.07
N SER A 74 -7.99 23.11 -0.12
CA SER A 74 -8.71 23.80 0.96
C SER A 74 -9.99 23.06 1.30
N TYR A 75 -10.38 23.11 2.57
CA TYR A 75 -11.58 22.45 3.12
C TYR A 75 -11.50 20.93 3.03
N ASN A 76 -12.54 20.27 3.54
CA ASN A 76 -12.71 18.81 3.51
C ASN A 76 -13.23 18.32 2.14
N THR A 77 -12.71 18.88 1.04
CA THR A 77 -13.18 18.61 -0.33
C THR A 77 -12.05 18.17 -1.25
N LEU A 78 -12.29 17.07 -1.98
CA LEU A 78 -11.45 16.60 -3.09
C LEU A 78 -11.78 17.39 -4.35
N ASN A 79 -11.07 18.49 -4.58
CA ASN A 79 -11.35 19.40 -5.68
C ASN A 79 -10.09 19.67 -6.51
N LYS A 80 -10.09 19.21 -7.77
CA LYS A 80 -8.96 19.41 -8.70
C LYS A 80 -8.72 20.88 -9.06
N LYS A 81 -9.70 21.79 -8.88
CA LYS A 81 -9.59 23.19 -9.28
C LYS A 81 -8.82 24.06 -8.29
N ASP A 82 -8.88 23.74 -7.01
CA ASP A 82 -8.19 24.45 -5.93
C ASP A 82 -7.04 23.63 -5.31
N ALA A 83 -6.92 22.35 -5.68
CA ALA A 83 -5.81 21.50 -5.27
C ALA A 83 -4.46 22.05 -5.73
N LYS A 84 -3.56 22.23 -4.77
CA LYS A 84 -2.14 22.49 -4.99
C LYS A 84 -1.39 21.15 -5.06
N LEU A 85 -0.69 20.90 -6.17
CA LEU A 85 0.24 19.78 -6.27
C LEU A 85 1.42 19.99 -5.30
N ILE A 86 1.64 19.03 -4.41
CA ILE A 86 2.76 19.00 -3.46
C ILE A 86 3.95 18.32 -4.11
N THR A 87 3.75 17.08 -4.56
CA THR A 87 4.77 16.26 -5.23
C THR A 87 4.13 15.22 -6.14
N GLU A 88 4.94 14.69 -7.04
CA GLU A 88 4.67 13.45 -7.75
C GLU A 88 5.64 12.39 -7.22
N LEU A 89 5.11 11.25 -6.81
CA LEU A 89 5.88 10.05 -6.55
C LEU A 89 6.11 9.34 -7.89
N PRO A 90 7.27 8.70 -8.09
CA PRO A 90 7.53 7.98 -9.34
C PRO A 90 6.45 6.93 -9.58
N LEU A 91 6.19 6.58 -10.84
CA LEU A 91 5.41 5.38 -11.17
C LEU A 91 6.27 4.12 -10.97
N ILE A 92 7.55 4.21 -11.33
CA ILE A 92 8.53 3.12 -11.30
C ILE A 92 9.70 3.54 -10.41
N ALA A 93 9.97 2.75 -9.38
CA ALA A 93 11.20 2.76 -8.59
C ALA A 93 12.11 1.60 -9.01
N VAL A 94 13.33 1.59 -8.47
CA VAL A 94 14.29 0.51 -8.67
C VAL A 94 14.64 -0.09 -7.32
N ASP A 95 14.55 -1.42 -7.20
CA ASP A 95 14.96 -2.12 -5.97
C ASP A 95 16.48 -2.36 -5.88
N SER A 96 16.92 -2.99 -4.80
CA SER A 96 18.35 -3.29 -4.57
C SER A 96 18.96 -4.25 -5.60
N ALA A 97 18.14 -4.99 -6.36
CA ALA A 97 18.57 -5.89 -7.42
C ALA A 97 18.52 -5.23 -8.81
N GLY A 98 18.15 -3.95 -8.90
CA GLY A 98 18.03 -3.24 -10.17
C GLY A 98 16.71 -3.49 -10.90
N ARG A 99 15.71 -4.06 -10.25
CA ARG A 99 14.41 -4.40 -10.86
C ARG A 99 13.47 -3.20 -10.82
N GLU A 100 12.67 -3.06 -11.87
CA GLU A 100 11.56 -2.09 -11.90
C GLU A 100 10.46 -2.51 -10.92
N VAL A 101 10.05 -1.57 -10.08
CA VAL A 101 9.02 -1.75 -9.06
C VAL A 101 7.97 -0.66 -9.24
N LEU A 102 6.74 -1.05 -9.52
CA LEU A 102 5.59 -0.15 -9.58
C LEU A 102 5.22 0.31 -8.17
N THR A 103 4.91 1.60 -8.05
CA THR A 103 4.62 2.25 -6.77
C THR A 103 3.27 2.94 -6.82
N ARG A 104 2.40 2.61 -5.86
CA ARG A 104 1.10 3.27 -5.65
C ARG A 104 0.90 3.59 -4.19
N VAL A 105 0.16 4.66 -3.89
CA VAL A 105 -0.20 5.02 -2.51
C VAL A 105 -1.48 4.31 -2.10
N THR A 106 -1.45 3.62 -0.96
CA THR A 106 -2.60 2.89 -0.41
C THR A 106 -3.17 3.52 0.86
N ASP A 107 -2.38 4.32 1.58
CA ASP A 107 -2.87 5.10 2.73
C ASP A 107 -2.10 6.42 2.91
N ILE A 108 -2.77 7.39 3.52
CA ILE A 108 -2.17 8.65 3.96
C ILE A 108 -2.60 8.88 5.41
N THR A 109 -1.65 8.96 6.32
CA THR A 109 -1.90 9.21 7.74
C THR A 109 -1.30 10.56 8.16
N PRO A 110 -2.10 11.52 8.63
CA PRO A 110 -1.63 12.78 9.20
C PRO A 110 -0.64 12.62 10.36
N ALA A 111 0.36 13.50 10.41
CA ALA A 111 1.25 13.68 11.54
C ALA A 111 1.36 15.18 11.93
N ASN A 112 2.00 15.47 13.05
CA ASN A 112 2.19 16.85 13.50
C ASN A 112 3.23 17.61 12.65
N ASN A 113 3.28 18.94 12.79
CA ASN A 113 4.28 19.81 12.14
C ASN A 113 4.32 19.69 10.61
N ASN A 114 3.15 19.67 9.96
CA ASN A 114 2.98 19.56 8.51
C ASN A 114 3.51 18.23 7.92
N TRP A 115 3.81 17.24 8.73
CA TRP A 115 4.17 15.91 8.25
C TRP A 115 2.92 15.08 7.92
N ILE A 116 3.06 14.24 6.91
CA ILE A 116 2.18 13.11 6.62
C ILE A 116 3.02 11.85 6.54
N VAL A 117 2.39 10.70 6.74
CA VAL A 117 2.96 9.39 6.50
C VAL A 117 2.17 8.76 5.37
N ILE A 118 2.88 8.24 4.38
CA ILE A 118 2.31 7.64 3.18
C ILE A 118 2.67 6.15 3.21
N GLU A 119 1.65 5.30 3.05
CA GLU A 119 1.83 3.88 2.76
C GLU A 119 1.89 3.70 1.24
N GLU A 120 3.02 3.23 0.74
CA GLU A 120 3.18 2.82 -0.65
C GLU A 120 3.12 1.30 -0.76
N TYR A 121 2.32 0.81 -1.69
CA TYR A 121 2.37 -0.57 -2.15
C TYR A 121 3.31 -0.69 -3.34
N LEU A 122 4.26 -1.62 -3.22
CA LEU A 122 5.31 -1.90 -4.18
C LEU A 122 5.04 -3.24 -4.87
N ALA A 123 5.11 -3.27 -6.20
CA ALA A 123 4.92 -4.50 -6.97
C ALA A 123 5.89 -4.59 -8.15
N ALA A 124 6.55 -5.74 -8.32
CA ALA A 124 7.30 -6.06 -9.54
C ALA A 124 6.58 -7.17 -10.33
N ALA A 125 6.84 -7.26 -11.62
CA ALA A 125 6.14 -8.19 -12.52
C ALA A 125 6.33 -9.67 -12.14
N ASP A 126 7.46 -10.02 -11.51
CA ASP A 126 7.80 -11.37 -11.05
C ASP A 126 7.50 -11.61 -9.57
N TRP A 127 6.97 -10.60 -8.87
CA TRP A 127 6.61 -10.76 -7.47
C TRP A 127 5.26 -11.44 -7.36
N ASN A 128 5.27 -12.61 -6.72
CA ASN A 128 4.02 -13.30 -6.38
C ASN A 128 3.12 -12.43 -5.50
N GLN A 129 3.71 -11.55 -4.65
CA GLN A 129 3.00 -10.65 -3.74
C GLN A 129 3.81 -9.36 -3.53
N GLY A 130 3.12 -8.23 -3.36
CA GLY A 130 3.75 -6.93 -3.14
C GLY A 130 4.37 -6.74 -1.75
N SER A 131 5.06 -5.61 -1.58
CA SER A 131 5.59 -5.15 -0.30
C SER A 131 5.10 -3.75 0.02
N ILE A 132 5.25 -3.33 1.28
CA ILE A 132 4.93 -1.98 1.73
C ILE A 132 6.21 -1.20 1.92
N ARG A 133 6.17 0.08 1.58
CA ARG A 133 7.11 1.09 2.03
C ARG A 133 6.36 2.22 2.74
N ILE A 134 6.84 2.61 3.91
CA ILE A 134 6.32 3.73 4.68
C ILE A 134 7.28 4.90 4.52
N ILE A 135 6.75 6.02 4.01
CA ILE A 135 7.51 7.26 3.84
C ILE A 135 6.85 8.39 4.64
N GLY A 136 7.66 9.19 5.32
CA GLY A 136 7.24 10.46 5.90
C GLY A 136 7.46 11.57 4.88
N MET A 137 6.53 12.52 4.76
CA MET A 137 6.68 13.68 3.90
C MET A 137 6.23 14.95 4.61
N ASN A 138 7.05 15.99 4.58
CA ASN A 138 6.65 17.31 5.03
C ASN A 138 5.96 18.06 3.89
N LEU A 139 4.71 18.48 4.09
CA LEU A 139 3.89 19.14 3.06
C LEU A 139 4.39 20.54 2.68
N GLU A 140 5.16 21.19 3.54
CA GLU A 140 5.70 22.53 3.32
C GLU A 140 7.07 22.48 2.65
N THR A 141 8.01 21.73 3.25
CA THR A 141 9.40 21.65 2.78
C THR A 141 9.59 20.63 1.66
N LYS A 142 8.61 19.73 1.45
CA LYS A 142 8.67 18.57 0.54
C LYS A 142 9.75 17.55 0.90
N GLU A 143 10.33 17.67 2.09
CA GLU A 143 11.29 16.71 2.60
C GLU A 143 10.63 15.33 2.72
N GLN A 144 11.35 14.28 2.31
CA GLN A 144 10.90 12.90 2.43
C GLN A 144 11.85 12.10 3.31
N ARG A 145 11.28 11.19 4.11
CA ARG A 145 12.03 10.29 5.00
C ARG A 145 11.55 8.87 4.81
N ALA A 146 12.47 7.96 4.49
CA ALA A 146 12.17 6.54 4.52
C ALA A 146 12.04 6.10 5.97
N ILE A 147 10.90 5.51 6.35
CA ILE A 147 10.62 5.10 7.72
C ILE A 147 10.85 3.60 7.86
N ALA A 148 10.13 2.81 7.05
CA ALA A 148 10.13 1.36 7.14
C ALA A 148 9.75 0.73 5.80
N SER A 149 10.12 -0.54 5.64
CA SER A 149 9.64 -1.40 4.56
C SER A 149 9.28 -2.76 5.16
N GLY A 150 8.26 -3.44 4.64
CA GLY A 150 7.85 -4.75 5.16
C GLY A 150 7.03 -5.57 4.18
N GLY A 151 6.92 -6.87 4.44
CA GLY A 151 6.10 -7.78 3.64
C GLY A 151 4.61 -7.81 4.07
N ARG A 152 3.69 -8.04 3.12
CA ARG A 152 2.27 -8.42 3.38
C ARG A 152 1.99 -9.89 3.04
N SER A 153 3.01 -10.73 3.11
CA SER A 153 3.13 -11.87 2.21
C SER A 153 3.91 -13.03 2.83
N GLY A 154 3.53 -14.27 2.51
CA GLY A 154 4.27 -15.48 2.95
C GLY A 154 4.43 -15.64 4.46
N GLY A 155 3.45 -15.18 5.25
CA GLY A 155 3.52 -15.15 6.72
C GLY A 155 4.22 -13.90 7.29
N LEU A 156 4.61 -12.95 6.45
CA LEU A 156 5.05 -11.62 6.87
C LEU A 156 3.83 -10.74 7.10
N ASN A 157 3.75 -10.17 8.30
CA ASN A 157 2.73 -9.22 8.69
C ASN A 157 3.42 -7.92 9.10
N PHE A 158 3.02 -6.82 8.49
CA PHE A 158 3.54 -5.48 8.77
C PHE A 158 2.40 -4.59 9.26
N LYS A 159 2.65 -3.80 10.29
CA LYS A 159 1.73 -2.75 10.72
C LYS A 159 2.49 -1.52 11.18
N TYR A 160 1.85 -0.37 11.07
CA TYR A 160 2.36 0.88 11.61
C TYR A 160 1.23 1.69 12.26
N MET A 161 1.62 2.68 13.06
CA MET A 161 0.74 3.70 13.58
C MET A 161 1.47 5.03 13.64
N VAL A 162 0.70 6.12 13.54
CA VAL A 162 1.22 7.48 13.63
C VAL A 162 0.61 8.16 14.84
N LYS A 163 1.45 8.79 15.66
CA LYS A 163 1.00 9.58 16.81
C LYS A 163 1.89 10.80 17.01
N GLY A 164 1.31 11.98 16.81
CA GLY A 164 2.07 13.23 16.85
C GLY A 164 3.14 13.24 15.75
N ASN A 165 4.42 13.38 16.12
CA ASN A 165 5.56 13.29 15.18
C ASN A 165 6.18 11.90 15.12
N TYR A 166 5.60 10.90 15.78
CA TYR A 166 6.20 9.58 15.87
C TYR A 166 5.48 8.58 14.97
N VAL A 167 6.29 7.73 14.34
CA VAL A 167 5.80 6.57 13.58
C VAL A 167 6.35 5.32 14.21
N PHE A 168 5.46 4.52 14.80
CA PHE A 168 5.78 3.20 15.29
C PHE A 168 5.41 2.17 14.22
N TRP A 169 6.24 1.15 14.04
CA TRP A 169 5.91 0.00 13.22
C TRP A 169 6.40 -1.30 13.87
N SER A 170 5.78 -2.38 13.44
CA SER A 170 6.24 -3.72 13.75
C SER A 170 6.06 -4.65 12.56
N GLU A 171 7.03 -5.53 12.38
CA GLU A 171 6.99 -6.62 11.42
C GLU A 171 7.10 -7.96 12.16
N LYS A 172 6.21 -8.88 11.80
CA LYS A 172 6.21 -10.27 12.26
C LYS A 172 6.41 -11.19 11.07
N ALA A 173 7.16 -12.26 11.25
CA ALA A 173 7.29 -13.33 10.29
C ALA A 173 6.90 -14.66 10.93
N LEU A 174 5.90 -15.33 10.36
CA LEU A 174 5.24 -16.47 10.99
C LEU A 174 4.78 -16.06 12.39
N ASP A 175 5.32 -16.68 13.45
CA ASP A 175 4.97 -16.40 14.84
C ASP A 175 5.99 -15.50 15.57
N GLU A 176 7.04 -15.04 14.90
CA GLU A 176 8.14 -14.29 15.52
C GLU A 176 8.15 -12.82 15.10
N THR A 177 8.21 -11.92 16.09
CA THR A 177 8.45 -10.49 15.87
C THR A 177 9.87 -10.30 15.32
N ARG A 178 10.00 -9.77 14.10
CA ARG A 178 11.30 -9.46 13.48
C ARG A 178 11.82 -8.11 13.89
N GLU A 179 10.94 -7.12 13.88
CA GLU A 179 11.28 -5.75 14.23
C GLU A 179 10.08 -5.08 14.89
N SER A 180 10.37 -4.31 15.93
CA SER A 180 9.48 -3.29 16.46
C SER A 180 10.33 -2.04 16.63
N ALA A 181 9.93 -0.92 16.06
CA ALA A 181 10.73 0.29 16.07
C ALA A 181 9.86 1.54 15.99
N ILE A 182 10.46 2.67 16.34
CA ILE A 182 9.84 3.98 16.28
C ILE A 182 10.80 4.99 15.66
N MET A 183 10.26 5.95 14.92
CA MET A 183 11.00 7.08 14.37
C MET A 183 10.33 8.40 14.76
N ASN A 184 11.14 9.39 15.16
CA ASN A 184 10.72 10.78 15.27
C ASN A 184 10.85 11.47 13.90
N LEU A 185 9.77 11.94 13.31
CA LEU A 185 9.78 12.58 11.99
C LEU A 185 10.55 13.91 11.95
N LEU A 186 10.69 14.59 13.08
CA LEU A 186 11.42 15.85 13.17
C LEU A 186 12.94 15.62 13.10
N THR A 187 13.45 14.70 13.91
CA THR A 187 14.89 14.43 14.02
C THR A 187 15.35 13.38 13.02
N GLY A 188 14.49 12.40 12.71
CA GLY A 188 14.75 11.30 11.78
C GLY A 188 15.46 10.14 12.46
N GLU A 189 15.68 10.27 13.75
CA GLU A 189 16.27 9.25 14.58
C GLU A 189 15.28 8.11 14.77
N LYS A 190 15.81 6.91 14.60
CA LYS A 190 15.11 5.64 14.73
C LYS A 190 15.62 4.94 15.99
N GLN A 191 14.69 4.40 16.78
CA GLN A 191 14.99 3.54 17.92
C GLN A 191 14.32 2.18 17.74
N THR A 192 15.09 1.11 17.85
CA THR A 192 14.56 -0.26 17.93
C THR A 192 14.03 -0.52 19.33
N LEU A 193 12.82 -1.07 19.42
CA LEU A 193 12.12 -1.33 20.69
C LEU A 193 12.27 -2.81 21.07
N VAL A 194 13.28 -3.12 21.87
CA VAL A 194 13.56 -4.49 22.33
C VAL A 194 12.47 -4.96 23.28
N GLY A 195 11.92 -6.16 23.04
CA GLY A 195 10.89 -6.77 23.88
C GLY A 195 9.48 -6.21 23.67
N VAL A 196 9.26 -5.47 22.58
CA VAL A 196 7.92 -5.10 22.08
C VAL A 196 7.53 -6.09 21.00
N ASP A 197 6.50 -6.87 21.26
CA ASP A 197 5.99 -7.84 20.31
C ASP A 197 5.11 -7.18 19.25
N TYR A 198 4.93 -7.88 18.13
CA TYR A 198 4.05 -7.41 17.07
C TYR A 198 2.67 -7.07 17.62
N ASP A 199 2.05 -7.95 18.41
CA ASP A 199 0.70 -7.73 18.93
C ASP A 199 0.62 -6.79 20.15
N SER A 200 1.74 -6.21 20.58
CA SER A 200 1.76 -5.27 21.70
C SER A 200 0.86 -4.06 21.46
N LYS A 201 0.14 -3.66 22.51
CA LYS A 201 -0.63 -2.42 22.53
C LYS A 201 0.31 -1.27 22.81
N VAL A 202 0.57 -0.46 21.78
CA VAL A 202 1.45 0.71 21.88
C VAL A 202 0.63 1.99 22.06
N VAL A 203 1.00 2.77 23.07
CA VAL A 203 0.46 4.10 23.34
C VAL A 203 1.61 5.10 23.39
N ILE A 204 1.48 6.23 22.71
CA ILE A 204 2.49 7.29 22.69
C ILE A 204 1.84 8.56 23.26
N GLU A 205 2.31 9.01 24.42
CA GLU A 205 1.78 10.17 25.15
C GLU A 205 2.93 10.98 25.77
N ASN A 206 2.94 12.30 25.53
CA ASN A 206 3.92 13.23 26.11
C ASN A 206 5.40 12.82 25.93
N GLY A 207 5.75 12.20 24.79
CA GLY A 207 7.12 11.73 24.54
C GLY A 207 7.50 10.44 25.27
N ILE A 208 6.51 9.72 25.82
CA ILE A 208 6.69 8.40 26.43
C ILE A 208 5.95 7.36 25.59
N ILE A 209 6.60 6.24 25.30
CA ILE A 209 5.96 5.07 24.71
C ILE A 209 5.64 4.10 25.84
N ASN A 210 4.39 3.63 25.88
CA ASN A 210 4.00 2.48 26.67
C ASN A 210 3.64 1.34 25.72
N ALA A 211 4.30 0.19 25.87
CA ALA A 211 3.96 -1.05 25.19
C ALA A 211 3.59 -2.10 26.24
N ASP A 212 2.34 -2.58 26.23
CA ASP A 212 1.82 -3.57 27.19
C ASP A 212 2.15 -3.21 28.66
N ASP A 213 1.82 -1.97 29.04
CA ASP A 213 2.05 -1.41 30.37
C ASP A 213 3.53 -1.29 30.79
N LYS A 214 4.48 -1.49 29.87
CA LYS A 214 5.90 -1.20 30.06
C LYS A 214 6.25 0.14 29.45
N VAL A 215 6.77 1.02 30.30
CA VAL A 215 7.35 2.30 29.89
C VAL A 215 8.63 2.01 29.11
N ILE A 216 8.69 2.54 27.89
CA ILE A 216 9.88 2.53 27.04
C ILE A 216 10.34 3.98 26.94
N SER A 217 11.53 4.24 27.47
CA SER A 217 12.16 5.55 27.31
C SER A 217 12.50 5.78 25.85
N ILE A 218 12.00 6.89 25.30
CA ILE A 218 12.41 7.42 24.02
C ILE A 218 13.73 8.17 24.26
N GLU A 219 14.82 7.76 23.60
CA GLU A 219 16.10 8.49 23.63
C GLU A 219 16.21 9.52 22.48
N ILE A 220 15.06 9.91 21.93
CA ILE A 220 14.84 10.60 20.64
C ILE A 220 14.12 11.94 20.83
#